data_AF-A0A1U7MPV2-F1
#
_entry.id   AF-A0A1U7MPV2-F1
#
_cell.length_a   1.000
_cell.length_b   1.000
_cell.length_c   1.000
_cell.angle_alpha   90.00
_cell.angle_beta   90.00
_cell.angle_gamma   90.00
#
_symmetry.space_group_name_H-M   'P 1'
#
loop_
_entity.id
_entity.type
_entity.pdbx_description
1 polymer ?
#
loop_
_entity_poly.entity_id
_entity_poly.type
_entity_poly.pdbx_seq_one_letter_code
_entity_poly.pdbx_strand_id
1 'polypeptide(L)'
;MHTLYVASHAVAVGLAKTAAEEKGDRRLQVHRVTAEELRHQVLSIEQITHSYINGHYPQAFHGRHREPPDDTRIPGAIASWDVHAQRALTREPTTHALTRVAGAAFSASLHVHALWRAAVQTGQVDPRTFENEISPALETMIEKWGQAHTYFQQLTHPHDSSPLALSKAGWELVDAMREVTATRRMPASVEDIRERVDGETLVRSLHRFHATMAGVAGVFHETARKAPLLVDARAANDIARTASEDNGRGVPPPQEATVAPRDVLHKRAIPFPEGIRGPAEDVGGQAATATRAALRSTLAASDGHRPVMSPHSAWTPPVGSESRLAASQKNQHRAPTTNPTSATPLHASR
;
A
#
# COMPACT_ATOMS: atom_id res chain seq x y z
N MET A 1 -7.30 15.41 18.98
CA MET A 1 -8.77 15.32 19.14
C MET A 1 -9.38 14.17 18.33
N HIS A 2 -9.27 14.13 17.00
CA HIS A 2 -9.81 13.00 16.21
C HIS A 2 -9.18 11.64 16.56
N THR A 3 -7.85 11.58 16.69
CA THR A 3 -7.15 10.37 17.17
C THR A 3 -7.58 9.97 18.58
N LEU A 4 -7.86 10.95 19.45
CA LEU A 4 -8.30 10.69 20.82
C LEU A 4 -9.72 10.11 20.84
N TYR A 5 -10.62 10.62 19.98
CA TYR A 5 -11.97 10.09 19.77
C TYR A 5 -11.95 8.65 19.26
N VAL A 6 -11.17 8.36 18.21
CA VAL A 6 -11.09 7.00 17.64
C VAL A 6 -10.44 6.03 18.64
N ALA A 7 -9.40 6.46 19.34
CA ALA A 7 -8.76 5.63 20.37
C ALA A 7 -9.67 5.37 21.57
N SER A 8 -10.39 6.39 22.07
CA SER A 8 -11.36 6.21 23.16
C SER A 8 -12.50 5.27 22.75
N HIS A 9 -13.00 5.41 21.51
CA HIS A 9 -14.03 4.53 20.99
C HIS A 9 -13.56 3.07 20.90
N ALA A 10 -12.37 2.82 20.36
CA ALA A 10 -11.80 1.47 20.27
C ALA A 10 -11.58 0.83 21.65
N VAL A 11 -11.11 1.61 22.63
CA VAL A 11 -10.94 1.15 24.02
C VAL A 11 -12.29 0.88 24.68
N ALA A 12 -13.31 1.71 24.46
CA ALA A 12 -14.66 1.49 24.98
C ALA A 12 -15.29 0.20 24.43
N VAL A 13 -15.08 -0.10 23.15
CA VAL A 13 -15.52 -1.36 22.53
C VAL A 13 -14.79 -2.57 23.12
N GLY A 14 -13.47 -2.47 23.32
CA GLY A 14 -12.68 -3.52 23.98
C GLY A 14 -13.15 -3.79 25.41
N LEU A 15 -13.39 -2.73 26.20
CA LEU A 15 -13.87 -2.83 27.57
C LEU A 15 -15.30 -3.39 27.65
N ALA A 16 -16.16 -3.12 26.67
CA ALA A 16 -17.50 -3.72 26.60
C ALA A 16 -17.44 -5.25 26.45
N LYS A 17 -16.49 -5.75 25.67
CA LYS A 17 -16.25 -7.18 25.51
C LYS A 17 -15.75 -7.80 26.82
N THR A 18 -14.75 -7.19 27.45
CA THR A 18 -14.21 -7.65 28.74
C THR A 18 -15.27 -7.61 29.85
N ALA A 19 -16.14 -6.59 29.90
CA ALA A 19 -17.23 -6.51 30.86
C ALA A 19 -18.28 -7.63 30.68
N ALA A 20 -18.55 -8.04 29.45
CA ALA A 20 -19.43 -9.18 29.16
C ALA A 20 -18.81 -10.51 29.64
N GLU A 21 -17.49 -10.67 29.48
CA GLU A 21 -16.73 -11.83 29.94
C GLU A 21 -16.65 -11.89 31.49
N GLU A 22 -16.39 -10.76 32.17
CA GLU A 22 -16.40 -10.65 33.63
C GLU A 22 -17.78 -10.95 34.24
N LYS A 23 -18.87 -10.63 33.54
CA LYS A 23 -20.23 -10.93 33.98
C LYS A 23 -20.55 -12.43 33.90
N GLY A 24 -19.92 -13.14 32.97
CA GLY A 24 -20.05 -14.60 32.81
C GLY A 24 -19.18 -15.40 33.79
N ASP A 25 -18.00 -14.89 34.14
CA ASP A 25 -17.11 -15.50 35.13
C ASP A 25 -16.44 -14.44 36.03
N ARG A 26 -16.89 -14.36 37.28
CA ARG A 26 -16.38 -13.42 38.29
C ARG A 26 -14.90 -13.62 38.63
N ARG A 27 -14.30 -14.77 38.30
CA ARG A 27 -12.87 -15.03 38.53
C ARG A 27 -11.95 -14.26 37.58
N LEU A 28 -12.51 -13.72 36.49
CA LEU A 28 -11.78 -12.92 35.49
C LEU A 28 -11.57 -11.45 35.93
N GLN A 29 -12.11 -11.04 37.07
CA GLN A 29 -11.84 -9.72 37.64
C GLN A 29 -10.42 -9.66 38.22
N VAL A 30 -9.49 -9.13 37.42
CA VAL A 30 -8.07 -9.00 37.80
C VAL A 30 -7.81 -7.70 38.60
N HIS A 31 -8.70 -6.72 38.51
CA HIS A 31 -8.52 -5.39 39.09
C HIS A 31 -9.69 -4.97 39.98
N ARG A 32 -9.44 -4.04 40.91
CA ARG A 32 -10.46 -3.47 41.82
C ARG A 32 -11.51 -2.61 41.11
N VAL A 33 -11.24 -2.19 39.88
CA VAL A 33 -12.15 -1.43 39.03
C VAL A 33 -12.65 -2.37 37.95
N THR A 34 -13.96 -2.46 37.80
CA THR A 34 -14.58 -3.33 36.80
C THR A 34 -14.35 -2.80 35.38
N ALA A 35 -14.34 -3.70 34.38
CA ALA A 35 -14.23 -3.27 32.99
C ALA A 35 -15.38 -2.32 32.58
N GLU A 36 -16.55 -2.46 33.19
CA GLU A 36 -17.71 -1.59 32.98
C GLU A 36 -17.49 -0.17 33.53
N GLU A 37 -16.89 -0.02 34.71
CA GLU A 37 -16.56 1.29 35.28
C GLU A 37 -15.49 2.02 34.44
N LEU A 38 -14.46 1.30 33.98
CA LEU A 38 -13.47 1.85 33.06
C LEU A 38 -14.12 2.26 31.72
N ARG A 39 -15.08 1.47 31.23
CA ARG A 39 -15.83 1.79 30.01
C ARG A 39 -16.57 3.12 30.14
N HIS A 40 -17.26 3.34 31.27
CA HIS A 40 -17.96 4.60 31.52
C HIS A 40 -17.03 5.83 31.54
N GLN A 41 -15.82 5.68 32.09
CA GLN A 41 -14.83 6.76 32.08
C GLN A 41 -14.32 7.06 30.66
N VAL A 42 -14.05 6.03 29.86
CA VAL A 42 -13.58 6.19 28.47
C VAL A 42 -14.68 6.75 27.57
N LEU A 43 -15.94 6.35 27.76
CA LEU A 43 -17.09 6.93 27.04
C LEU A 43 -17.26 8.42 27.32
N SER A 44 -16.91 8.88 28.52
CA SER A 44 -16.94 10.32 28.85
C SER A 44 -15.88 11.11 28.06
N ILE A 45 -14.69 10.53 27.87
CA ILE A 45 -13.62 11.10 27.02
C ILE A 45 -14.07 11.12 25.55
N GLU A 46 -14.70 10.04 25.08
CA GLU A 46 -15.27 9.96 23.73
C GLU A 46 -16.32 11.05 23.51
N GLN A 47 -17.24 11.25 24.46
CA GLN A 47 -18.30 12.26 24.36
C GLN A 47 -17.74 13.70 24.33
N ILE A 48 -16.74 13.99 25.16
CA ILE A 48 -16.05 15.30 25.16
C ILE A 48 -15.34 15.52 23.82
N THR A 49 -14.59 14.52 23.34
CA THR A 49 -13.88 14.64 22.06
C THR A 49 -14.85 14.72 20.87
N HIS A 50 -15.97 14.02 20.91
CA HIS A 50 -17.05 14.10 19.93
C HIS A 50 -17.66 15.50 19.89
N SER A 51 -18.00 16.08 21.05
CA SER A 51 -18.55 17.44 21.13
C SER A 51 -17.58 18.50 20.61
N TYR A 52 -16.28 18.35 20.90
CA TYR A 52 -15.24 19.21 20.38
C TYR A 52 -15.12 19.12 18.85
N ILE A 53 -15.17 17.91 18.30
CA ILE A 53 -15.10 17.66 16.85
C ILE A 53 -16.33 18.24 16.15
N ASN A 54 -17.54 18.07 16.70
CA ASN A 54 -18.76 18.62 16.12
C ASN A 54 -18.84 20.15 16.22
N GLY A 55 -18.25 20.76 17.26
CA GLY A 55 -18.28 22.22 17.46
C GLY A 55 -17.22 23.00 16.67
N HIS A 56 -16.07 22.40 16.35
CA HIS A 56 -14.94 23.09 15.70
C HIS A 56 -14.69 22.66 14.24
N TYR A 57 -15.53 21.80 13.70
CA TYR A 57 -15.42 21.28 12.35
C TYR A 57 -16.80 21.33 11.69
N PRO A 58 -17.04 22.16 10.64
CA PRO A 58 -16.16 22.36 9.49
C PRO A 58 -15.74 23.80 9.16
N GLN A 59 -16.12 24.82 9.96
CA GLN A 59 -15.89 26.22 9.58
C GLN A 59 -14.41 26.63 9.54
N ALA A 60 -13.52 25.93 10.25
CA ALA A 60 -12.08 26.25 10.30
C ALA A 60 -11.26 25.79 9.07
N PHE A 61 -11.90 25.27 8.01
CA PHE A 61 -11.21 24.68 6.86
C PHE A 61 -11.47 25.33 5.50
N HIS A 62 -12.29 26.38 5.43
CA HIS A 62 -12.54 27.13 4.19
C HIS A 62 -11.36 27.97 3.66
N GLY A 63 -10.16 27.87 4.27
CA GLY A 63 -9.00 28.70 3.88
C GLY A 63 -7.62 28.05 4.00
N ARG A 64 -7.51 26.74 4.27
CA ARG A 64 -6.19 26.09 4.19
C ARG A 64 -5.93 25.67 2.74
N HIS A 65 -5.19 26.54 2.04
CA HIS A 65 -4.56 26.25 0.76
C HIS A 65 -3.92 24.86 0.81
N ARG A 66 -4.42 23.93 -0.01
CA ARG A 66 -3.71 22.69 -0.30
C ARG A 66 -2.81 23.01 -1.49
N GLU A 67 -1.57 22.54 -1.47
CA GLU A 67 -0.82 22.48 -2.71
C GLU A 67 -1.62 21.64 -3.72
N PRO A 68 -1.70 22.06 -4.99
CA PRO A 68 -2.38 21.29 -6.00
C PRO A 68 -1.77 19.87 -6.04
N PRO A 69 -2.59 18.83 -6.16
CA PRO A 69 -2.08 17.46 -6.26
C PRO A 69 -1.10 17.36 -7.43
N ASP A 70 0.03 16.72 -7.16
CA ASP A 70 1.12 16.53 -8.12
C ASP A 70 0.92 15.19 -8.85
N ASP A 71 0.57 15.28 -10.14
CA ASP A 71 0.33 14.13 -11.02
C ASP A 71 1.62 13.33 -11.30
N THR A 72 2.80 13.90 -11.04
CA THR A 72 4.10 13.24 -11.23
C THR A 72 4.50 12.36 -10.04
N ARG A 73 3.81 12.48 -8.90
CA ARG A 73 4.15 11.80 -7.65
C ARG A 73 3.91 10.29 -7.70
N ILE A 74 2.84 9.85 -8.38
CA ILE A 74 2.48 8.42 -8.50
C ILE A 74 3.61 7.60 -9.16
N PRO A 75 4.12 7.96 -10.35
CA PRO A 75 5.25 7.24 -10.98
C PRO A 75 6.49 7.14 -10.09
N GLY A 76 6.84 8.24 -9.39
CA GLY A 76 7.97 8.27 -8.47
C GLY A 76 7.78 7.35 -7.26
N ALA A 77 6.58 7.37 -6.68
CA ALA A 77 6.23 6.53 -5.54
C ALA A 77 6.23 5.03 -5.90
N ILE A 78 5.72 4.66 -7.08
CA ILE A 78 5.77 3.28 -7.61
C ILE A 78 7.22 2.81 -7.72
N ALA A 79 8.08 3.61 -8.37
CA ALA A 79 9.48 3.25 -8.57
C ALA A 79 10.27 3.15 -7.25
N SER A 80 10.04 4.09 -6.34
CA SER A 80 10.66 4.09 -5.01
C SER A 80 10.27 2.85 -4.21
N TRP A 81 8.97 2.53 -4.18
CA TRP A 81 8.47 1.34 -3.48
C TRP A 81 9.01 0.05 -4.09
N ASP A 82 9.06 -0.08 -5.42
CA ASP A 82 9.61 -1.25 -6.11
C ASP A 82 11.04 -1.56 -5.63
N VAL A 83 11.93 -0.57 -5.73
CA VAL A 83 13.34 -0.72 -5.34
C VAL A 83 13.46 -1.13 -3.87
N HIS A 84 12.69 -0.50 -2.98
CA HIS A 84 12.76 -0.81 -1.56
C HIS A 84 12.12 -2.15 -1.20
N ALA A 85 11.04 -2.55 -1.88
CA ALA A 85 10.40 -3.85 -1.71
C ALA A 85 11.34 -4.97 -2.16
N GLN A 86 11.86 -4.90 -3.39
CA GLN A 86 12.80 -5.89 -3.89
C GLN A 86 14.05 -5.99 -3.02
N ARG A 87 14.62 -4.85 -2.59
CA ARG A 87 15.80 -4.84 -1.73
C ARG A 87 15.53 -5.50 -0.38
N ALA A 88 14.40 -5.20 0.26
CA ALA A 88 14.04 -5.79 1.54
C ALA A 88 13.82 -7.30 1.43
N LEU A 89 13.12 -7.75 0.37
CA LEU A 89 12.81 -9.16 0.17
C LEU A 89 14.03 -10.01 -0.24
N THR A 90 15.04 -9.41 -0.86
CA THR A 90 16.22 -10.15 -1.38
C THR A 90 17.44 -10.08 -0.47
N ARG A 91 17.68 -8.97 0.23
CA ARG A 91 18.89 -8.78 1.05
C ARG A 91 18.71 -9.16 2.51
N GLU A 92 17.58 -8.75 3.09
CA GLU A 92 17.30 -8.90 4.52
C GLU A 92 15.84 -9.37 4.69
N PRO A 93 15.50 -10.58 4.20
CA PRO A 93 14.13 -11.06 4.24
C PRO A 93 13.71 -11.31 5.69
N THR A 94 12.69 -10.58 6.13
CA THR A 94 12.04 -10.77 7.43
C THR A 94 10.53 -10.91 7.26
N THR A 95 9.85 -11.47 8.27
CA THR A 95 8.38 -11.60 8.23
C THR A 95 7.72 -10.24 8.34
N HIS A 96 8.33 -9.31 9.09
CA HIS A 96 7.89 -7.91 9.08
C HIS A 96 8.05 -7.27 7.68
N ALA A 97 9.13 -7.54 6.93
CA ALA A 97 9.30 -7.03 5.56
C ALA A 97 8.22 -7.57 4.61
N LEU A 98 7.91 -8.87 4.66
CA LEU A 98 6.81 -9.47 3.91
C LEU A 98 5.47 -8.82 4.28
N THR A 99 5.18 -8.65 5.57
CA THR A 99 3.97 -7.97 6.04
C THR A 99 3.85 -6.55 5.49
N ARG A 100 4.94 -5.78 5.45
CA ARG A 100 4.95 -4.41 4.91
C ARG A 100 4.76 -4.34 3.40
N VAL A 101 5.42 -5.24 2.65
CA VAL A 101 5.21 -5.33 1.19
C VAL A 101 3.76 -5.69 0.90
N ALA A 102 3.23 -6.74 1.53
CA ALA A 102 1.86 -7.19 1.31
C ALA A 102 0.82 -6.13 1.73
N GLY A 103 1.04 -5.43 2.84
CA GLY A 103 0.14 -4.36 3.30
C GLY A 103 0.13 -3.14 2.37
N ALA A 104 1.29 -2.75 1.85
CA ALA A 104 1.39 -1.67 0.85
C ALA A 104 0.74 -2.08 -0.47
N ALA A 105 1.00 -3.31 -0.95
CA ALA A 105 0.39 -3.87 -2.14
C ALA A 105 -1.15 -3.94 -2.04
N PHE A 106 -1.67 -4.44 -0.92
CA PHE A 106 -3.11 -4.48 -0.64
C PHE A 106 -3.72 -3.07 -0.67
N SER A 107 -3.16 -2.14 0.11
CA SER A 107 -3.69 -0.78 0.24
C SER A 107 -3.63 0.00 -1.08
N ALA A 108 -2.52 -0.10 -1.80
CA ALA A 108 -2.36 0.54 -3.11
C ALA A 108 -3.35 -0.03 -4.14
N SER A 109 -3.58 -1.35 -4.11
CA SER A 109 -4.51 -2.02 -5.02
C SER A 109 -5.96 -1.55 -4.86
N LEU A 110 -6.39 -1.20 -3.64
CA LEU A 110 -7.71 -0.59 -3.40
C LEU A 110 -7.86 0.76 -4.12
N HIS A 111 -6.82 1.60 -4.08
CA HIS A 111 -6.83 2.88 -4.77
C HIS A 111 -6.74 2.70 -6.29
N VAL A 112 -5.92 1.76 -6.76
CA VAL A 112 -5.80 1.41 -8.19
C VAL A 112 -7.13 0.96 -8.76
N HIS A 113 -7.94 0.20 -8.01
CA HIS A 113 -9.31 -0.14 -8.43
C HIS A 113 -10.18 1.09 -8.66
N ALA A 114 -10.15 2.04 -7.72
CA ALA A 114 -10.88 3.30 -7.85
C ALA A 114 -10.39 4.14 -9.04
N LEU A 115 -9.08 4.16 -9.29
CA LEU A 115 -8.48 4.86 -10.43
C LEU A 115 -8.85 4.24 -11.77
N TRP A 116 -8.91 2.91 -11.88
CA TRP A 116 -9.42 2.24 -13.08
C TRP A 116 -10.90 2.56 -13.32
N ARG A 117 -11.72 2.61 -12.27
CA ARG A 117 -13.12 3.04 -12.38
C ARG A 117 -13.24 4.49 -12.88
N ALA A 118 -12.35 5.39 -12.43
CA ALA A 118 -12.30 6.76 -12.94
C ALA A 118 -11.84 6.82 -14.41
N ALA A 119 -10.91 5.96 -14.83
CA ALA A 119 -10.47 5.85 -16.22
C ALA A 119 -11.63 5.42 -17.15
N VAL A 120 -12.52 4.55 -16.69
CA VAL A 120 -13.76 4.19 -17.42
C VAL A 120 -14.68 5.39 -17.59
N GLN A 121 -14.95 6.11 -16.49
CA GLN A 121 -15.89 7.23 -16.51
C GLN A 121 -15.37 8.43 -17.32
N THR A 122 -14.06 8.54 -17.50
CA THR A 122 -13.41 9.54 -18.36
C THR A 122 -13.22 9.08 -19.81
N GLY A 123 -13.73 7.88 -20.16
CA GLY A 123 -13.70 7.34 -21.53
C GLY A 123 -12.35 6.79 -21.98
N GLN A 124 -11.38 6.65 -21.06
CA GLN A 124 -10.05 6.09 -21.37
C GLN A 124 -10.07 4.56 -21.46
N VAL A 125 -11.10 3.92 -20.90
CA VAL A 125 -11.25 2.46 -20.85
C VAL A 125 -12.70 2.09 -21.16
N ASP A 126 -12.90 1.06 -21.98
CA ASP A 126 -14.24 0.57 -22.28
C ASP A 126 -14.93 0.03 -21.00
N PRO A 127 -16.16 0.47 -20.68
CA PRO A 127 -16.87 0.01 -19.49
C PRO A 127 -17.06 -1.51 -19.43
N ARG A 128 -17.32 -2.18 -20.58
CA ARG A 128 -17.54 -3.63 -20.60
C ARG A 128 -16.25 -4.39 -20.34
N THR A 129 -15.13 -3.92 -20.88
CA THR A 129 -13.81 -4.48 -20.58
C THR A 129 -13.48 -4.31 -19.10
N PHE A 130 -13.78 -3.15 -18.51
CA PHE A 130 -13.57 -2.96 -17.08
C PHE A 130 -14.41 -3.91 -16.23
N GLU A 131 -15.72 -4.00 -16.51
CA GLU A 131 -16.64 -4.83 -15.73
C GLU A 131 -16.34 -6.33 -15.85
N ASN A 132 -16.02 -6.82 -17.05
CA ASN A 132 -15.87 -8.26 -17.30
C ASN A 132 -14.45 -8.80 -17.09
N GLU A 133 -13.42 -7.98 -17.26
CA GLU A 133 -12.03 -8.46 -17.29
C GLU A 133 -11.16 -7.81 -16.21
N ILE A 134 -11.18 -6.47 -16.10
CA ILE A 134 -10.29 -5.75 -15.20
C ILE A 134 -10.78 -5.87 -13.75
N SER A 135 -12.02 -5.47 -13.45
CA SER A 135 -12.55 -5.42 -12.07
C SER A 135 -12.45 -6.77 -11.35
N PRO A 136 -12.88 -7.91 -11.95
CA PRO A 136 -12.79 -9.20 -11.27
C PRO A 136 -11.34 -9.63 -10.99
N ALA A 137 -10.42 -9.34 -11.91
CA ALA A 137 -9.00 -9.64 -11.72
C ALA A 137 -8.36 -8.76 -10.63
N LEU A 138 -8.73 -7.48 -10.58
CA LEU A 138 -8.29 -6.56 -9.52
C LEU A 138 -8.84 -6.96 -8.14
N GLU A 139 -10.11 -7.32 -8.06
CA GLU A 139 -10.75 -7.79 -6.82
C GLU A 139 -10.07 -9.04 -6.28
N THR A 140 -9.79 -10.01 -7.16
CA THR A 140 -9.01 -11.21 -6.80
C THR A 140 -7.61 -10.83 -6.31
N MET A 141 -6.91 -9.93 -7.00
CA MET A 141 -5.60 -9.45 -6.58
C MET A 141 -5.63 -8.79 -5.19
N ILE A 142 -6.61 -7.91 -4.94
CA ILE A 142 -6.83 -7.25 -3.65
C ILE A 142 -7.05 -8.29 -2.55
N GLU A 143 -7.94 -9.26 -2.79
CA GLU A 143 -8.22 -10.33 -1.83
C GLU A 143 -6.96 -11.12 -1.47
N LYS A 144 -6.18 -11.55 -2.47
CA LYS A 144 -4.97 -12.36 -2.24
C LYS A 144 -3.86 -11.59 -1.55
N TRP A 145 -3.68 -10.31 -1.84
CA TRP A 145 -2.73 -9.48 -1.09
C TRP A 145 -3.20 -9.23 0.36
N GLY A 146 -4.51 -9.09 0.59
CA GLY A 146 -5.08 -8.99 1.93
C GLY A 146 -4.87 -10.27 2.77
N GLN A 147 -5.04 -11.43 2.14
CA GLN A 147 -4.75 -12.74 2.76
C GLN A 147 -3.27 -12.89 3.09
N ALA A 148 -2.37 -12.58 2.15
CA ALA A 148 -0.94 -12.62 2.39
C ALA A 148 -0.51 -11.65 3.51
N HIS A 149 -1.04 -10.42 3.52
CA HIS A 149 -0.77 -9.45 4.58
C HIS A 149 -1.18 -9.99 5.96
N THR A 150 -2.40 -10.50 6.07
CA THR A 150 -2.93 -11.05 7.33
C THR A 150 -2.09 -12.22 7.82
N TYR A 151 -1.73 -13.13 6.91
CA TYR A 151 -0.95 -14.33 7.23
C TYR A 151 0.45 -13.97 7.76
N PHE A 152 1.21 -13.14 7.05
CA PHE A 152 2.56 -12.76 7.52
C PHE A 152 2.51 -11.85 8.74
N GLN A 153 1.45 -11.04 8.91
CA GLN A 153 1.28 -10.23 10.11
C GLN A 153 1.13 -11.10 11.35
N GLN A 154 0.37 -12.20 11.27
CA GLN A 154 0.22 -13.15 12.39
C GLN A 154 1.54 -13.79 12.77
N LEU A 155 2.39 -14.11 11.78
CA LEU A 155 3.70 -14.74 11.98
C LEU A 155 4.80 -13.77 12.44
N THR A 156 4.58 -12.46 12.30
CA THR A 156 5.58 -11.44 12.60
C THR A 156 5.83 -11.35 14.11
N HIS A 157 7.09 -11.57 14.52
CA HIS A 157 7.47 -11.42 15.91
C HIS A 157 7.54 -9.93 16.31
N PRO A 158 7.14 -9.51 17.53
CA PRO A 158 7.07 -8.09 17.91
C PRO A 158 8.39 -7.31 17.87
N HIS A 159 9.52 -8.02 17.97
CA HIS A 159 10.86 -7.44 17.86
C HIS A 159 11.45 -7.53 16.45
N ASP A 160 10.74 -8.16 15.51
CA ASP A 160 11.14 -8.13 14.10
C ASP A 160 10.82 -6.76 13.51
N SER A 161 11.70 -6.28 12.64
CA SER A 161 11.54 -4.98 12.01
C SER A 161 12.04 -5.03 10.57
N SER A 162 11.46 -4.18 9.73
CA SER A 162 11.90 -3.99 8.36
C SER A 162 12.65 -2.67 8.25
N PRO A 163 13.50 -2.50 7.23
CA PRO A 163 14.15 -1.22 6.97
C PRO A 163 13.12 -0.08 6.92
N LEU A 164 13.39 1.03 7.63
CA LEU A 164 12.50 2.20 7.67
C LEU A 164 12.20 2.75 6.26
N ALA A 165 13.15 2.63 5.34
CA ALA A 165 12.99 3.03 3.96
C ALA A 165 11.87 2.27 3.23
N LEU A 166 11.67 0.98 3.53
CA LEU A 166 10.55 0.20 2.99
C LEU A 166 9.21 0.77 3.46
N SER A 167 9.09 1.04 4.76
CA SER A 167 7.84 1.60 5.33
C SER A 167 7.54 2.97 4.76
N LYS A 168 8.55 3.85 4.65
CA LYS A 168 8.40 5.19 4.05
C LYS A 168 7.96 5.10 2.59
N ALA A 169 8.60 4.26 1.79
CA ALA A 169 8.24 4.08 0.39
C ALA A 169 6.83 3.48 0.21
N GLY A 170 6.43 2.54 1.07
CA GLY A 170 5.08 1.99 1.08
C GLY A 170 4.01 3.01 1.47
N TRP A 171 4.28 3.86 2.46
CA TRP A 171 3.37 4.96 2.82
C TRP A 171 3.27 5.99 1.71
N GLU A 172 4.39 6.35 1.09
CA GLU A 172 4.42 7.29 -0.02
C GLU A 172 3.60 6.77 -1.22
N LEU A 173 3.72 5.49 -1.55
CA LEU A 173 2.90 4.85 -2.58
C LEU A 173 1.40 4.99 -2.29
N VAL A 174 0.98 4.63 -1.08
CA VAL A 174 -0.43 4.70 -0.68
C VAL A 174 -0.90 6.15 -0.61
N ASP A 175 -0.07 7.06 -0.09
CA ASP A 175 -0.42 8.47 0.06
C ASP A 175 -0.56 9.17 -1.29
N ALA A 176 0.36 8.93 -2.24
CA ALA A 176 0.27 9.45 -3.60
C ALA A 176 -1.01 8.98 -4.32
N MET A 177 -1.41 7.72 -4.14
CA MET A 177 -2.67 7.22 -4.71
C MET A 177 -3.90 7.75 -3.98
N ARG A 178 -3.82 7.89 -2.66
CA ARG A 178 -4.90 8.42 -1.82
C ARG A 178 -5.16 9.89 -2.09
N GLU A 179 -4.12 10.67 -2.37
CA GLU A 179 -4.21 12.08 -2.74
C GLU A 179 -5.15 12.30 -3.94
N VAL A 180 -5.10 11.39 -4.91
CA VAL A 180 -5.99 11.42 -6.07
C VAL A 180 -7.37 10.86 -5.74
N THR A 181 -7.43 9.72 -5.06
CA THR A 181 -8.68 8.94 -4.88
C THR A 181 -9.53 9.33 -3.68
N ALA A 182 -9.05 10.21 -2.79
CA ALA A 182 -9.79 10.63 -1.61
C ALA A 182 -9.83 12.16 -1.47
N THR A 183 -10.94 12.64 -0.93
CA THR A 183 -11.04 13.95 -0.28
C THR A 183 -10.84 13.79 1.22
N ARG A 184 -10.89 14.90 1.98
CA ARG A 184 -10.68 14.85 3.46
C ARG A 184 -11.66 13.94 4.21
N ARG A 185 -12.81 13.60 3.62
CA ARG A 185 -13.89 12.86 4.31
C ARG A 185 -14.56 11.78 3.46
N MET A 186 -14.39 11.80 2.14
CA MET A 186 -15.07 10.88 1.23
C MET A 186 -14.12 10.42 0.13
N PRO A 187 -14.43 9.30 -0.55
CA PRO A 187 -13.84 9.03 -1.86
C PRO A 187 -13.98 10.26 -2.77
N ALA A 188 -12.97 10.55 -3.58
CA ALA A 188 -13.02 11.60 -4.57
C ALA A 188 -14.07 11.26 -5.64
N SER A 189 -14.81 12.26 -6.12
CA SER A 189 -15.66 12.08 -7.30
C SER A 189 -14.80 11.86 -8.55
N VAL A 190 -15.40 11.50 -9.68
CA VAL A 190 -14.62 11.38 -10.92
C VAL A 190 -14.21 12.73 -11.48
N GLU A 191 -15.03 13.76 -11.28
CA GLU A 191 -14.68 15.15 -11.59
C GLU A 191 -13.46 15.58 -10.77
N ASP A 192 -13.47 15.30 -9.46
CA ASP A 192 -12.31 15.51 -8.59
C ASP A 192 -11.06 14.81 -9.14
N ILE A 193 -11.16 13.53 -9.51
CA ILE A 193 -9.99 12.76 -10.00
C ILE A 193 -9.47 13.35 -11.32
N ARG A 194 -10.37 13.72 -12.23
CA ARG A 194 -10.02 14.30 -13.54
C ARG A 194 -9.37 15.68 -13.41
N GLU A 195 -9.73 16.46 -12.40
CA GLU A 195 -9.08 17.75 -12.12
C GLU A 195 -7.66 17.59 -11.56
N ARG A 196 -7.33 16.41 -11.00
CA ARG A 196 -6.07 16.16 -10.30
C ARG A 196 -5.05 15.42 -11.13
N VAL A 197 -5.50 14.61 -12.10
CA VAL A 197 -4.60 13.78 -12.93
C VAL A 197 -5.11 13.71 -14.35
N ASP A 198 -4.21 13.93 -15.30
CA ASP A 198 -4.45 13.69 -16.72
C ASP A 198 -4.76 12.20 -16.99
N GLY A 199 -5.81 11.94 -17.79
CA GLY A 199 -6.32 10.58 -18.02
C GLY A 199 -5.30 9.65 -18.70
N GLU A 200 -4.54 10.15 -19.67
CA GLU A 200 -3.53 9.35 -20.38
C GLU A 200 -2.36 9.01 -19.44
N THR A 201 -1.91 10.01 -18.68
CA THR A 201 -0.86 9.85 -17.67
C THR A 201 -1.28 8.89 -16.55
N LEU A 202 -2.56 8.92 -16.18
CA LEU A 202 -3.15 7.99 -15.22
C LEU A 202 -3.08 6.55 -15.71
N VAL A 203 -3.61 6.25 -16.90
CA VAL A 203 -3.61 4.87 -17.45
C VAL A 203 -2.19 4.32 -17.56
N ARG A 204 -1.25 5.13 -18.06
CA ARG A 204 0.17 4.73 -18.14
C ARG A 204 0.76 4.41 -16.76
N SER A 205 0.41 5.20 -15.75
CA SER A 205 0.83 4.97 -14.36
C SER A 205 0.21 3.70 -13.77
N LEU A 206 -1.05 3.39 -14.11
CA LEU A 206 -1.74 2.17 -13.69
C LEU A 206 -1.12 0.91 -14.32
N HIS A 207 -0.76 0.95 -15.61
CA HIS A 207 -0.02 -0.17 -16.22
C HIS A 207 1.36 -0.35 -15.59
N ARG A 208 2.08 0.75 -15.34
CA ARG A 208 3.37 0.71 -14.66
C ARG A 208 3.24 0.10 -13.27
N PHE A 209 2.20 0.46 -12.52
CA PHE A 209 1.91 -0.14 -11.23
C PHE A 209 1.73 -1.66 -11.36
N HIS A 210 0.90 -2.15 -12.28
CA HIS A 210 0.66 -3.58 -12.45
C HIS A 210 1.91 -4.36 -12.89
N ALA A 211 2.73 -3.76 -13.76
CA ALA A 211 4.00 -4.35 -14.17
C ALA A 211 4.97 -4.46 -12.99
N THR A 212 5.12 -3.38 -12.21
CA THR A 212 5.92 -3.37 -10.97
C THR A 212 5.41 -4.39 -9.96
N MET A 213 4.10 -4.42 -9.72
CA MET A 213 3.45 -5.36 -8.81
C MET A 213 3.72 -6.81 -9.21
N ALA A 214 3.66 -7.15 -10.51
CA ALA A 214 3.96 -8.50 -10.97
C ALA A 214 5.41 -8.92 -10.69
N GLY A 215 6.37 -7.99 -10.86
CA GLY A 215 7.77 -8.22 -10.49
C GLY A 215 7.95 -8.44 -8.99
N VAL A 216 7.39 -7.55 -8.16
CA VAL A 216 7.45 -7.66 -6.70
C VAL A 216 6.75 -8.93 -6.21
N ALA A 217 5.62 -9.32 -6.79
CA ALA A 217 4.90 -10.52 -6.40
C ALA A 217 5.69 -11.80 -6.66
N GLY A 218 6.47 -11.84 -7.75
CA GLY A 218 7.38 -12.95 -8.03
C GLY A 218 8.47 -13.07 -6.97
N VAL A 219 9.12 -11.97 -6.61
CA VAL A 219 10.12 -11.93 -5.52
C VAL A 219 9.48 -12.29 -4.18
N PHE A 220 8.30 -11.76 -3.88
CA PHE A 220 7.55 -12.04 -2.66
C PHE A 220 7.26 -13.54 -2.50
N HIS A 221 6.75 -14.19 -3.54
CA HIS A 221 6.48 -15.63 -3.52
C HIS A 221 7.77 -16.44 -3.30
N GLU A 222 8.85 -16.10 -4.00
CA GLU A 222 10.14 -16.78 -3.84
C GLU A 222 10.72 -16.60 -2.44
N THR A 223 10.63 -15.39 -1.88
CA THR A 223 11.06 -15.08 -0.51
C THR A 223 10.21 -15.85 0.50
N ALA A 224 8.88 -15.85 0.38
CA ALA A 224 7.97 -16.61 1.23
C ALA A 224 8.28 -18.11 1.20
N ARG A 225 8.65 -18.63 0.03
CA ARG A 225 8.97 -20.05 -0.17
C ARG A 225 10.33 -20.45 0.37
N LYS A 226 11.38 -19.64 0.20
CA LYS A 226 12.78 -20.08 0.39
C LYS A 226 13.57 -19.35 1.46
N ALA A 227 13.14 -18.16 1.90
CA ALA A 227 13.92 -17.39 2.85
C ALA A 227 13.98 -18.09 4.23
N PRO A 228 15.12 -17.99 4.94
CA PRO A 228 15.26 -18.49 6.31
C PRO A 228 14.61 -17.51 7.30
N LEU A 229 13.28 -17.44 7.28
CA LEU A 229 12.51 -16.49 8.08
C LEU A 229 12.51 -16.88 9.56
N LEU A 230 12.40 -15.87 10.43
CA LEU A 230 12.08 -16.05 11.85
C LEU A 230 10.62 -15.66 12.10
N VAL A 231 9.92 -16.46 12.91
CA VAL A 231 8.51 -16.27 13.25
C VAL A 231 8.28 -16.32 14.75
N ASP A 232 7.16 -15.74 15.18
CA ASP A 232 6.68 -15.91 16.55
C ASP A 232 6.28 -17.38 16.80
N ALA A 233 6.90 -18.02 17.79
CA ALA A 233 6.67 -19.41 18.12
C ALA A 233 5.20 -19.72 18.49
N ARG A 234 4.50 -18.78 19.13
CA ARG A 234 3.10 -18.98 19.50
C ARG A 234 2.21 -18.91 18.27
N ALA A 235 2.40 -17.93 17.40
CA ALA A 235 1.67 -17.84 16.14
C ALA A 235 1.90 -19.06 15.25
N ALA A 236 3.14 -19.53 15.15
CA ALA A 236 3.49 -20.74 14.39
C ALA A 236 2.78 -21.98 14.93
N ASN A 237 2.72 -22.14 16.26
CA ASN A 237 2.00 -23.22 16.91
C ASN A 237 0.48 -23.12 16.68
N ASP A 238 -0.09 -21.92 16.75
CA ASP A 238 -1.52 -21.70 16.52
C ASP A 238 -1.93 -22.08 15.09
N ILE A 239 -1.12 -21.72 14.08
CA ILE A 239 -1.33 -22.09 12.67
C ILE A 239 -1.18 -23.60 12.46
N ALA A 240 -0.16 -24.23 13.06
CA ALA A 240 0.04 -25.68 12.94
C ALA A 240 -1.14 -26.48 13.54
N ARG A 241 -1.72 -25.99 14.64
CA ARG A 241 -2.91 -26.60 15.25
C ARG A 241 -4.14 -26.46 14.36
N THR A 242 -4.41 -25.28 13.81
CA THR A 242 -5.56 -25.08 12.92
C THR A 242 -5.46 -25.92 11.64
N ALA A 243 -4.25 -26.06 11.08
CA ALA A 243 -4.04 -26.92 9.91
C ALA A 243 -4.27 -28.41 10.21
N SER A 244 -4.00 -28.84 11.44
CA SER A 244 -4.27 -30.23 11.87
C SER A 244 -5.76 -30.51 12.08
N GLU A 245 -6.54 -29.49 12.48
CA GLU A 245 -7.99 -29.60 12.67
C GLU A 245 -8.75 -29.71 11.34
N ASP A 246 -8.23 -29.12 10.26
CA ASP A 246 -8.82 -29.18 8.90
C ASP A 246 -8.54 -30.50 8.15
N ASN A 247 -7.60 -31.34 8.62
CA ASN A 247 -7.26 -32.63 7.99
C ASN A 247 -8.31 -33.74 8.22
N GLY A 248 -9.50 -33.39 8.74
CA GLY A 248 -10.63 -34.29 8.92
C GLY A 248 -10.62 -35.07 10.24
N ARG A 249 -11.82 -35.42 10.74
CA ARG A 249 -11.99 -36.29 11.92
C ARG A 249 -11.37 -37.66 11.66
N GLY A 250 -10.20 -37.92 12.23
CA GLY A 250 -9.62 -39.26 12.27
C GLY A 250 -8.13 -39.35 11.99
N VAL A 251 -7.48 -38.27 11.51
CA VAL A 251 -6.02 -38.24 11.44
C VAL A 251 -5.48 -37.94 12.85
N PRO A 252 -4.72 -38.85 13.48
CA PRO A 252 -4.14 -38.58 14.79
C PRO A 252 -3.22 -37.35 14.67
N PRO A 253 -3.26 -36.41 15.63
CA PRO A 253 -2.36 -35.27 15.61
C PRO A 253 -0.92 -35.77 15.56
N PRO A 254 -0.03 -35.11 14.79
CA PRO A 254 1.38 -35.49 14.74
C PRO A 254 1.92 -35.59 16.17
N GLN A 255 2.54 -36.74 16.49
CA GLN A 255 3.03 -37.04 17.85
C GLN A 255 4.19 -36.13 18.27
N GLU A 256 4.86 -35.49 17.33
CA GLU A 256 5.90 -34.49 17.57
C GLU A 256 5.33 -33.08 17.45
N ALA A 257 5.53 -32.28 18.48
CA ALA A 257 5.16 -30.87 18.46
C ALA A 257 6.02 -30.12 17.43
N THR A 258 5.38 -29.55 16.41
CA THR A 258 6.03 -28.71 15.37
C THR A 258 6.83 -27.55 15.97
N VAL A 259 6.44 -27.09 17.17
CA VAL A 259 7.11 -26.04 17.92
C VAL A 259 7.34 -26.49 19.37
N ALA A 260 8.53 -26.21 19.91
CA ALA A 260 8.84 -26.56 21.29
C ALA A 260 7.94 -25.78 22.29
N PRO A 261 7.30 -26.44 23.28
CA PRO A 261 6.38 -25.77 24.22
C PRO A 261 7.01 -24.61 24.99
N ARG A 262 8.30 -24.70 25.30
CA ARG A 262 9.04 -23.62 25.97
C ARG A 262 9.13 -22.35 25.12
N ASP A 263 9.30 -22.50 23.81
CA ASP A 263 9.40 -21.36 22.90
C ASP A 263 8.04 -20.70 22.69
N VAL A 264 6.96 -21.50 22.65
CA VAL A 264 5.56 -20.99 22.66
C VAL A 264 5.29 -20.19 23.94
N LEU A 265 5.64 -20.72 25.11
CA LEU A 265 5.42 -20.04 26.40
C LEU A 265 6.15 -18.69 26.48
N HIS A 266 7.36 -18.62 25.95
CA HIS A 266 8.18 -17.41 25.95
C HIS A 266 8.02 -16.53 24.71
N LYS A 267 7.12 -16.87 23.77
CA LYS A 267 6.91 -16.17 22.50
C LYS A 267 8.22 -15.87 21.76
N ARG A 268 9.11 -16.84 21.69
CA ARG A 268 10.43 -16.63 21.09
C ARG A 268 10.32 -16.53 19.57
N ALA A 269 11.23 -15.77 18.97
CA ALA A 269 11.50 -15.86 17.54
C ALA A 269 12.21 -17.20 17.26
N ILE A 270 11.60 -18.03 16.42
CA ILE A 270 12.13 -19.34 16.01
C ILE A 270 12.30 -19.40 14.48
N PRO A 271 13.18 -20.25 13.95
CA PRO A 271 13.22 -20.54 12.52
C PRO A 271 11.87 -21.00 12.00
N PHE A 272 11.54 -20.61 10.78
CA PHE A 272 10.26 -20.92 10.16
C PHE A 272 10.04 -22.44 10.05
N PRO A 273 9.06 -23.02 10.79
CA PRO A 273 8.90 -24.46 10.82
C PRO A 273 8.41 -25.03 9.48
N GLU A 274 9.00 -26.15 9.05
CA GLU A 274 8.64 -26.80 7.77
C GLU A 274 7.15 -27.18 7.70
N GLY A 275 6.56 -27.59 8.84
CA GLY A 275 5.15 -27.98 8.93
C GLY A 275 4.15 -26.86 8.60
N ILE A 276 4.58 -25.59 8.58
CA ILE A 276 3.74 -24.45 8.19
C ILE A 276 4.26 -23.71 6.94
N ARG A 277 5.27 -24.27 6.24
CA ARG A 277 5.84 -23.66 5.03
C ARG A 277 4.87 -23.70 3.84
N GLY A 278 4.09 -24.77 3.71
CA GLY A 278 3.09 -24.93 2.64
C GLY A 278 2.10 -23.75 2.56
N PRO A 279 1.38 -23.42 3.64
CA PRO A 279 0.47 -22.27 3.65
C PRO A 279 1.14 -20.93 3.29
N ALA A 280 2.40 -20.71 3.67
CA ALA A 280 3.14 -19.51 3.31
C ALA A 280 3.48 -19.45 1.80
N GLU A 281 3.90 -20.58 1.23
CA GLU A 281 4.11 -20.72 -0.21
C GLU A 281 2.81 -20.48 -0.98
N ASP A 282 1.70 -21.05 -0.50
CA ASP A 282 0.38 -20.92 -1.11
C ASP A 282 -0.11 -19.47 -1.14
N VAL A 283 -0.10 -18.75 0.01
CA VAL A 283 -0.56 -17.35 0.03
C VAL A 283 0.31 -16.45 -0.85
N GLY A 284 1.64 -16.69 -0.87
CA GLY A 284 2.55 -15.97 -1.77
C GLY A 284 2.29 -16.29 -3.24
N GLY A 285 2.08 -17.57 -3.57
CA GLY A 285 1.84 -18.05 -4.93
C GLY A 285 0.49 -17.59 -5.49
N GLN A 286 -0.54 -17.53 -4.64
CA GLN A 286 -1.85 -16.98 -4.97
C GLN A 286 -1.78 -15.48 -5.25
N ALA A 287 -1.08 -14.70 -4.41
CA ALA A 287 -0.86 -13.28 -4.66
C ALA A 287 -0.11 -13.03 -5.99
N ALA A 288 0.95 -13.80 -6.27
CA ALA A 288 1.70 -13.72 -7.52
C ALA A 288 0.87 -14.12 -8.75
N THR A 289 0.01 -15.12 -8.63
CA THR A 289 -0.86 -15.57 -9.72
C THR A 289 -1.97 -14.56 -10.00
N ALA A 290 -2.64 -14.06 -8.95
CA ALA A 290 -3.67 -13.03 -9.08
C ALA A 290 -3.12 -11.72 -9.66
N THR A 291 -1.92 -11.30 -9.23
CA THR A 291 -1.26 -10.10 -9.76
C THR A 291 -0.93 -10.24 -11.25
N ARG A 292 -0.44 -11.42 -11.70
CA ARG A 292 -0.20 -11.67 -13.13
C ARG A 292 -1.48 -11.72 -13.94
N ALA A 293 -2.58 -12.20 -13.37
CA ALA A 293 -3.89 -12.17 -14.02
C ALA A 293 -4.39 -10.72 -14.19
N ALA A 294 -4.30 -9.90 -13.13
CA ALA A 294 -4.63 -8.47 -13.17
C ALA A 294 -3.80 -7.72 -14.23
N LEU A 295 -2.48 -7.93 -14.27
CA LEU A 295 -1.63 -7.34 -15.30
C LEU A 295 -2.11 -7.72 -16.71
N ARG A 296 -2.37 -9.01 -16.97
CA ARG A 296 -2.86 -9.49 -18.27
C ARG A 296 -4.19 -8.84 -18.66
N SER A 297 -5.16 -8.77 -17.75
CA SER A 297 -6.46 -8.11 -18.01
C SER A 297 -6.29 -6.63 -18.35
N THR A 298 -5.39 -5.91 -17.67
CA THR A 298 -5.17 -4.48 -17.92
C THR A 298 -4.43 -4.18 -19.22
N LEU A 299 -3.59 -5.11 -19.70
CA LEU A 299 -2.91 -4.98 -21.00
C LEU A 299 -3.87 -5.27 -22.16
N ALA A 300 -4.66 -6.34 -22.06
CA ALA A 300 -5.65 -6.70 -23.08
C ALA A 300 -6.65 -5.57 -23.34
N ALA A 301 -7.01 -4.83 -22.28
CA ALA A 301 -7.91 -3.68 -22.36
C ALA A 301 -7.34 -2.49 -23.16
N SER A 302 -6.03 -2.34 -23.23
CA SER A 302 -5.38 -1.23 -23.94
C SER A 302 -5.12 -1.52 -25.41
N ASP A 303 -4.97 -2.79 -25.77
CA ASP A 303 -4.85 -3.22 -27.17
C ASP A 303 -6.16 -3.04 -27.97
N GLY A 304 -7.31 -2.99 -27.28
CA GLY A 304 -8.61 -2.70 -27.88
C GLY A 304 -8.81 -1.24 -28.32
N HIS A 305 -7.96 -0.32 -27.85
CA HIS A 305 -8.01 1.12 -28.17
C HIS A 305 -6.92 1.51 -29.16
N ARG A 306 -6.68 0.70 -30.20
CA ARG A 306 -5.91 1.16 -31.35
C ARG A 306 -6.77 2.22 -32.06
N PRO A 307 -6.34 3.51 -32.13
CA PRO A 307 -7.01 4.44 -33.02
C PRO A 307 -6.92 3.81 -34.41
N VAL A 308 -8.08 3.58 -35.03
CA VAL A 308 -8.14 3.27 -36.45
C VAL A 308 -7.49 4.46 -37.13
N MET A 309 -6.20 4.32 -37.46
CA MET A 309 -5.57 5.17 -38.47
C MET A 309 -6.39 4.93 -39.73
N SER A 310 -7.39 5.76 -39.94
CA SER A 310 -7.87 6.01 -41.29
C SER A 310 -6.61 6.34 -42.08
N PRO A 311 -6.28 5.59 -43.14
CA PRO A 311 -5.15 5.96 -43.97
C PRO A 311 -5.49 7.33 -44.52
N HIS A 312 -4.80 8.37 -44.03
CA HIS A 312 -4.77 9.65 -44.68
C HIS A 312 -4.15 9.41 -46.06
N SER A 313 -5.03 9.23 -47.03
CA SER A 313 -4.75 9.46 -48.44
C SER A 313 -4.21 10.88 -48.59
N ALA A 314 -3.21 11.02 -49.46
CA ALA A 314 -2.42 12.22 -49.76
C ALA A 314 -1.25 12.51 -48.79
N TRP A 315 -0.20 11.69 -48.89
CA TRP A 315 1.16 12.15 -48.63
C TRP A 315 1.75 12.70 -49.94
N THR A 316 1.67 14.03 -50.10
CA THR A 316 2.53 14.78 -51.03
C THR A 316 3.78 15.18 -50.23
N PRO A 317 5.01 14.86 -50.68
CA PRO A 317 6.20 15.14 -49.90
C PRO A 317 6.51 16.64 -49.92
N PRO A 318 6.75 17.29 -48.77
CA PRO A 318 7.26 18.64 -48.75
C PRO A 318 8.76 18.65 -49.01
N VAL A 319 9.14 19.50 -49.96
CA VAL A 319 10.50 19.86 -50.34
C VAL A 319 11.24 20.54 -49.17
N GLY A 320 12.48 20.12 -48.93
CA GLY A 320 13.57 20.99 -48.42
C GLY A 320 13.72 21.10 -46.89
N SER A 321 14.48 20.18 -46.29
CA SER A 321 14.93 20.22 -44.89
C SER A 321 16.36 20.78 -44.69
N GLU A 322 16.92 21.48 -45.67
CA GLU A 322 18.30 22.01 -45.57
C GLU A 322 18.42 23.39 -44.90
N SER A 323 17.34 24.14 -44.71
CA SER A 323 17.42 25.54 -44.25
C SER A 323 17.23 25.76 -42.74
N ARG A 324 16.92 24.73 -41.93
CA ARG A 324 16.77 24.88 -40.46
C ARG A 324 18.02 24.56 -39.63
N LEU A 325 18.99 23.82 -40.17
CA LEU A 325 20.25 23.53 -39.46
C LEU A 325 21.26 24.69 -39.53
N ALA A 326 21.18 25.57 -40.53
CA ALA A 326 22.06 26.73 -40.67
C ALA A 326 21.73 27.88 -39.71
N ALA A 327 20.50 27.97 -39.19
CA ALA A 327 20.09 29.05 -38.30
C ALA A 327 20.47 28.83 -36.82
N SER A 328 20.67 27.58 -36.40
CA SER A 328 20.97 27.25 -35.00
C SER A 328 22.46 27.39 -34.64
N GLN A 329 23.37 27.27 -35.62
CA GLN A 329 24.82 27.45 -35.38
C GLN A 329 25.26 28.91 -35.25
N LYS A 330 24.45 29.88 -35.68
CA LYS A 330 24.84 31.32 -35.63
C LYS A 330 24.59 31.99 -34.27
N ASN A 331 23.88 31.33 -33.35
CA ASN A 331 23.53 31.90 -32.04
C ASN A 331 24.40 31.40 -30.86
N GLN A 332 25.39 30.53 -31.07
CA GLN A 332 26.28 30.01 -30.01
C GLN A 332 27.63 30.74 -29.87
N HIS A 333 27.87 31.84 -30.60
CA HIS A 333 29.13 32.60 -30.55
C HIS A 333 29.00 34.04 -30.02
N ARG A 334 28.09 34.27 -29.07
CA ARG A 334 28.01 35.57 -28.39
C ARG A 334 27.85 35.43 -26.87
N ALA A 335 28.93 35.00 -26.22
CA ALA A 335 29.09 35.17 -24.77
C ALA A 335 29.66 36.57 -24.50
N PRO A 336 29.10 37.35 -23.54
CA PRO A 336 29.75 38.56 -23.06
C PRO A 336 30.74 38.23 -21.94
N THR A 337 31.95 38.74 -22.10
CA THR A 337 33.04 38.77 -21.12
C THR A 337 32.71 39.73 -19.97
N THR A 338 32.74 39.23 -18.73
CA THR A 338 32.73 40.06 -17.52
C THR A 338 34.15 40.19 -16.97
N ASN A 339 34.70 41.40 -17.02
CA ASN A 339 35.95 41.77 -16.36
C ASN A 339 35.73 41.96 -14.85
N PRO A 340 36.68 41.57 -13.98
CA PRO A 340 36.65 41.92 -12.57
C PRO A 340 37.41 43.23 -12.33
N THR A 341 36.76 44.21 -11.71
CA THR A 341 37.44 45.44 -11.27
C THR A 341 37.42 45.54 -9.75
N SER A 342 38.63 45.47 -9.19
CA SER A 342 39.15 46.24 -8.05
C SER A 342 38.43 46.16 -6.70
N ALA A 343 39.11 45.44 -5.80
CA ALA A 343 39.08 45.62 -4.36
C ALA A 343 39.59 47.02 -3.96
N THR A 344 39.00 47.59 -2.91
CA THR A 344 39.72 48.44 -1.95
C THR A 344 39.08 48.30 -0.57
N PRO A 345 39.87 48.04 0.50
CA PRO A 345 39.39 47.88 1.88
C PRO A 345 39.49 49.21 2.65
N LEU A 346 38.82 49.33 3.81
CA LEU A 346 39.32 50.05 5.00
C LEU A 346 38.32 50.00 6.20
N HIS A 347 38.82 49.42 7.31
CA HIS A 347 38.64 49.70 8.76
C HIS A 347 37.29 50.18 9.36
N ALA A 348 36.73 49.45 10.36
CA ALA A 348 36.91 49.57 11.84
C ALA A 348 36.16 50.78 12.45
N SER A 349 35.51 50.82 13.62
CA SER A 349 35.46 50.07 14.89
C SER A 349 34.04 50.26 15.46
N ARG A 350 33.49 49.45 16.37
CA ARG A 350 33.84 49.29 17.79
C ARG A 350 33.07 48.11 18.37
#